data_AF-A0A972G0T3-F1
#
_entry.id   AF-A0A972G0T3-F1
#
_cell.length_a   1.000
_cell.length_b   1.000
_cell.length_c   1.000
_cell.angle_alpha   90.00
_cell.angle_beta   90.00
_cell.angle_gamma   90.00
#
_symmetry.space_group_name_H-M   'P 1'
#
loop_
_entity.id
_entity.type
_entity.pdbx_description
1 polymer ?
#
loop_
_entity_poly.entity_id
_entity_poly.type
_entity_poly.pdbx_seq_one_letter_code
_entity_poly.pdbx_strand_id
1 'polypeptide(L)'
;MSDTRVAIAVIHGMGSQGETPQDPDAISFSAGLYRALRGYMAPEEWDGRVAWREIFWADILQSRQDKYVEEGLEGEARWLWAREFVMHRLADAASYRKVSDNPTDIYQRIHGRVEDALENLETVAGGTTPLLIFAHSLGGHIMSNYIYDMQKAVALGAPWVQSRSGFQRFETMAGFLTFGCNIPVFTFAYPRDQVRPIKRPGTRIPADKRLTPWWENLNDKDDVLGMPLGPAGPQYEAMINAGELRDAWINVGNLFTSWNPASHNEYWDHRNFYRPAAEMIRKALLIGPVS
;
A
#
# COMPACT_ATOMS: atom_id res chain seq x y z
N MET A 1 5.34 -7.37 30.86
CA MET A 1 4.45 -7.57 29.69
C MET A 1 5.30 -7.29 28.46
N SER A 2 5.30 -8.15 27.43
CA SER A 2 6.33 -8.11 26.39
C SER A 2 6.31 -6.80 25.62
N ASP A 3 7.49 -6.27 25.31
CA ASP A 3 7.78 -4.99 24.62
C ASP A 3 7.54 -5.07 23.09
N THR A 4 6.63 -5.93 22.65
CA THR A 4 6.44 -6.30 21.24
C THR A 4 5.99 -5.13 20.37
N ARG A 5 6.83 -4.74 19.41
CA ARG A 5 6.50 -3.72 18.43
C ARG A 5 5.86 -4.29 17.17
N VAL A 6 5.21 -3.43 16.41
CA VAL A 6 4.78 -3.66 15.03
C VAL A 6 5.21 -2.46 14.18
N ALA A 7 5.74 -2.74 13.00
CA ALA A 7 6.09 -1.75 12.01
C ALA A 7 4.95 -1.62 11.00
N ILE A 8 4.56 -0.41 10.65
CA ILE A 8 3.50 -0.14 9.69
C ILE A 8 4.06 0.79 8.62
N ALA A 9 4.16 0.30 7.39
CA ALA A 9 4.46 1.11 6.23
C ALA A 9 3.16 1.42 5.49
N VAL A 10 2.91 2.71 5.22
CA VAL A 10 1.67 3.17 4.59
C VAL A 10 2.00 3.83 3.27
N ILE A 11 1.36 3.41 2.19
CA ILE A 11 1.57 3.95 0.85
C ILE A 11 0.26 4.42 0.24
N HIS A 12 0.32 5.57 -0.40
CA HIS A 12 -0.80 6.14 -1.14
C HIS A 12 -0.57 6.09 -2.66
N GLY A 13 -1.67 6.03 -3.41
CA GLY A 13 -1.65 5.91 -4.88
C GLY A 13 -1.90 7.19 -5.67
N MET A 14 -1.87 8.37 -5.06
CA MET A 14 -2.13 9.66 -5.75
C MET A 14 -0.87 10.52 -5.83
N GLY A 15 -0.62 11.16 -6.96
CA GLY A 15 0.42 12.17 -7.14
C GLY A 15 0.21 13.49 -6.38
N SER A 16 -0.89 13.71 -5.65
CA SER A 16 -1.14 14.96 -4.91
C SER A 16 -0.78 14.90 -3.42
N GLN A 17 0.23 14.12 -3.05
CA GLN A 17 0.73 14.05 -1.67
C GLN A 17 1.57 15.29 -1.30
N GLY A 18 1.92 16.12 -2.28
CA GLY A 18 2.72 17.35 -2.14
C GLY A 18 3.90 17.36 -3.10
N GLU A 19 4.42 18.54 -3.44
CA GLU A 19 5.47 18.68 -4.46
C GLU A 19 6.88 18.35 -3.96
N THR A 20 7.06 18.27 -2.63
CA THR A 20 8.35 17.98 -1.99
C THR A 20 8.25 16.74 -1.11
N PRO A 21 9.28 15.86 -1.13
CA PRO A 21 9.40 14.79 -0.14
C PRO A 21 9.26 15.36 1.26
N GLN A 22 8.31 14.81 2.02
CA GLN A 22 8.14 15.15 3.42
C GLN A 22 9.32 14.63 4.23
N ASP A 23 9.54 15.22 5.41
CA ASP A 23 10.41 14.62 6.42
C ASP A 23 10.00 13.13 6.61
N PRO A 24 10.92 12.16 6.62
CA PRO A 24 10.58 10.76 6.80
C PRO A 24 9.64 10.52 7.99
N ASP A 25 9.80 11.26 9.09
CA ASP A 25 9.00 11.20 10.33
C ASP A 25 7.68 11.98 10.28
N ALA A 26 7.45 12.77 9.24
CA ALA A 26 6.18 13.45 9.06
C ALA A 26 5.06 12.47 8.70
N ILE A 27 3.88 12.72 9.26
CA ILE A 27 2.64 12.02 8.91
C ILE A 27 1.78 13.02 8.17
N SER A 28 1.61 12.79 6.86
CA SER A 28 0.95 13.68 5.93
C SER A 28 -0.39 13.08 5.46
N PHE A 29 -0.39 12.36 4.35
CA PHE A 29 -1.60 11.82 3.72
C PHE A 29 -2.33 10.79 4.59
N SER A 30 -1.63 10.12 5.50
CA SER A 30 -2.23 9.12 6.40
C SER A 30 -2.63 9.68 7.77
N ALA A 31 -2.53 11.00 7.98
CA ALA A 31 -2.78 11.63 9.28
C ALA A 31 -4.18 11.35 9.85
N GLY A 32 -5.21 11.25 9.01
CA GLY A 32 -6.56 10.87 9.43
C GLY A 32 -6.59 9.48 10.06
N LEU A 33 -6.00 8.50 9.38
CA LEU A 33 -5.91 7.11 9.84
C LEU A 33 -5.05 6.97 11.08
N TYR A 34 -3.90 7.62 11.10
CA TYR A 34 -3.02 7.61 12.26
C TYR A 34 -3.76 8.11 13.51
N ARG A 35 -4.46 9.26 13.41
CA ARG A 35 -5.23 9.82 14.53
C ARG A 35 -6.40 8.92 14.93
N ALA A 36 -7.13 8.38 13.96
CA ALA A 36 -8.28 7.51 14.23
C ALA A 36 -7.86 6.20 14.93
N LEU A 37 -6.78 5.57 14.48
CA LEU A 37 -6.21 4.38 15.11
C LEU A 37 -5.70 4.68 16.51
N ARG A 38 -4.89 5.74 16.67
CA ARG A 38 -4.37 6.16 17.98
C ARG A 38 -5.49 6.48 18.98
N GLY A 39 -6.60 7.06 18.53
CA GLY A 39 -7.76 7.35 19.37
C GLY A 39 -8.64 6.12 19.68
N TYR A 40 -8.56 5.07 18.86
CA TYR A 40 -9.39 3.86 19.01
C TYR A 40 -8.69 2.72 19.77
N MET A 41 -7.36 2.60 19.61
CA MET A 41 -6.55 1.60 20.31
C MET A 41 -6.19 2.08 21.71
N ALA A 42 -6.02 1.15 22.66
CA ALA A 42 -5.61 1.51 24.00
C ALA A 42 -4.17 2.07 23.98
N PRO A 43 -3.81 3.02 24.86
CA PRO A 43 -2.46 3.59 24.90
C PRO A 43 -1.36 2.52 24.97
N GLU A 44 -1.59 1.43 25.72
CA GLU A 44 -0.66 0.32 25.89
C GLU A 44 -0.49 -0.56 24.63
N GLU A 45 -1.44 -0.48 23.69
CA GLU A 45 -1.38 -1.13 22.37
C GLU A 45 -0.64 -0.26 21.35
N TRP A 46 -0.56 1.05 21.56
CA TRP A 46 -0.08 2.02 20.57
C TRP A 46 1.25 2.68 20.95
N ASP A 47 1.29 3.33 22.11
CA ASP A 47 2.39 4.20 22.52
C ASP A 47 3.68 3.40 22.74
N GLY A 48 4.71 3.69 21.92
CA GLY A 48 5.99 2.96 21.93
C GLY A 48 5.94 1.56 21.30
N ARG A 49 4.78 1.14 20.78
CA ARG A 49 4.52 -0.20 20.20
C ARG A 49 4.32 -0.17 18.69
N VAL A 50 3.83 0.94 18.16
CA VAL A 50 3.61 1.11 16.72
C VAL A 50 4.67 2.05 16.15
N ALA A 51 5.50 1.53 15.24
CA ALA A 51 6.36 2.35 14.38
C ALA A 51 5.63 2.58 13.06
N TRP A 52 5.49 3.84 12.64
CA TRP A 52 4.70 4.24 11.48
C TRP A 52 5.58 5.00 10.47
N ARG A 53 5.50 4.63 9.19
CA ARG A 53 6.21 5.33 8.12
C ARG A 53 5.35 5.46 6.88
N GLU A 54 5.27 6.65 6.32
CA GLU A 54 4.67 6.89 5.01
C GLU A 54 5.70 6.63 3.90
N ILE A 55 5.27 5.96 2.83
CA ILE A 55 6.03 5.79 1.60
C ILE A 55 5.55 6.85 0.61
N PHE A 56 6.28 7.96 0.58
CA PHE A 56 6.01 9.08 -0.29
C PHE A 56 6.76 8.95 -1.62
N TRP A 57 6.06 9.08 -2.73
CA TRP A 57 6.65 8.99 -4.07
C TRP A 57 6.07 9.97 -5.11
N ALA A 58 5.05 10.74 -4.72
CA ALA A 58 4.27 11.61 -5.61
C ALA A 58 5.12 12.63 -6.38
N ASP A 59 6.15 13.18 -5.75
CA ASP A 59 7.07 14.19 -6.32
C ASP A 59 7.75 13.74 -7.63
N ILE A 60 7.87 12.42 -7.83
CA ILE A 60 8.49 11.83 -9.03
C ILE A 60 7.76 12.22 -10.32
N LEU A 61 6.43 12.33 -10.27
CA LEU A 61 5.56 12.60 -11.42
C LEU A 61 4.92 13.99 -11.37
N GLN A 62 4.66 14.50 -10.17
CA GLN A 62 3.82 15.68 -9.96
C GLN A 62 4.33 16.93 -10.70
N SER A 63 5.64 17.23 -10.62
CA SER A 63 6.22 18.41 -11.30
C SER A 63 6.05 18.43 -12.83
N ARG A 64 5.96 17.26 -13.48
CA ARG A 64 5.71 17.18 -14.94
C ARG A 64 4.23 17.30 -15.27
N GLN A 65 3.36 16.87 -14.36
CA GLN A 65 1.92 16.90 -14.53
C GLN A 65 1.38 18.30 -14.32
N ASP A 66 1.79 18.95 -13.23
CA ASP A 66 1.37 20.33 -12.90
C ASP A 66 1.76 21.27 -14.04
N LYS A 67 3.00 21.17 -14.53
CA LYS A 67 3.47 21.94 -15.69
C LYS A 67 2.61 21.72 -16.94
N TYR A 68 2.17 20.48 -17.19
CA TYR A 68 1.30 20.20 -18.35
C TYR A 68 -0.11 20.80 -18.17
N VAL A 69 -0.63 20.80 -16.94
CA VAL A 69 -1.93 21.42 -16.63
C VAL A 69 -1.83 22.94 -16.78
N GLU A 70 -0.82 23.56 -16.17
CA GLU A 70 -0.56 25.01 -16.23
C GLU A 70 -0.35 25.50 -17.67
N GLU A 71 0.54 24.86 -18.43
CA GLU A 71 0.89 25.33 -19.77
C GLU A 71 -0.14 24.95 -20.84
N GLY A 72 -0.88 23.86 -20.64
CA GLY A 72 -1.69 23.23 -21.69
C GLY A 72 -3.19 23.23 -21.48
N LEU A 73 -3.68 23.42 -20.25
CA LEU A 73 -5.11 23.29 -19.93
C LEU A 73 -5.70 24.55 -19.28
N GLU A 74 -4.93 25.28 -18.47
CA GLU A 74 -5.41 26.51 -17.83
C GLU A 74 -5.83 27.56 -18.88
N GLY A 75 -7.01 28.16 -18.69
CA GLY A 75 -7.59 29.14 -19.62
C GLY A 75 -8.21 28.57 -20.91
N GLU A 76 -7.83 27.34 -21.30
CA GLU A 76 -8.26 26.71 -22.56
C GLU A 76 -9.31 25.60 -22.36
N ALA A 77 -9.22 24.85 -21.26
CA ALA A 77 -10.07 23.67 -21.03
C ALA A 77 -11.14 23.90 -19.94
N ARG A 78 -12.34 23.34 -20.16
CA ARG A 78 -13.37 23.22 -19.12
C ARG A 78 -13.14 21.97 -18.27
N TRP A 79 -13.69 22.00 -17.04
CA TRP A 79 -13.62 20.88 -16.07
C TRP A 79 -12.19 20.53 -15.62
N LEU A 80 -11.38 21.56 -15.35
CA LEU A 80 -9.97 21.40 -14.94
C LEU A 80 -9.80 20.42 -13.77
N TRP A 81 -10.63 20.53 -12.72
CA TRP A 81 -10.62 19.60 -11.59
C TRP A 81 -10.75 18.12 -12.00
N ALA A 82 -11.59 17.81 -12.99
CA ALA A 82 -11.80 16.43 -13.44
C ALA A 82 -10.62 15.94 -14.29
N ARG A 83 -9.99 16.87 -15.05
CA ARG A 83 -8.79 16.59 -15.84
C ARG A 83 -7.58 16.41 -14.94
N GLU A 84 -7.41 17.23 -13.91
CA GLU A 84 -6.40 17.05 -12.86
C GLU A 84 -6.59 15.71 -12.16
N PHE A 85 -7.82 15.33 -11.81
CA PHE A 85 -8.08 14.01 -11.25
C PHE A 85 -7.64 12.88 -12.19
N VAL A 86 -7.97 12.97 -13.48
CA VAL A 86 -7.51 12.01 -14.49
C VAL A 86 -5.99 12.00 -14.61
N MET A 87 -5.34 13.16 -14.63
CA MET A 87 -3.88 13.27 -14.73
C MET A 87 -3.19 12.64 -13.51
N HIS A 88 -3.53 13.06 -12.29
CA HIS A 88 -2.92 12.58 -11.05
C HIS A 88 -3.32 11.15 -10.64
N ARG A 89 -4.14 10.46 -11.43
CA ARG A 89 -4.58 9.08 -11.14
C ARG A 89 -4.37 8.14 -12.31
N LEU A 90 -4.97 8.43 -13.47
CA LEU A 90 -4.85 7.60 -14.66
C LEU A 90 -3.50 7.79 -15.34
N ALA A 91 -2.95 9.02 -15.39
CA ALA A 91 -1.62 9.20 -15.97
C ALA A 91 -0.53 8.62 -15.05
N ASP A 92 -0.66 8.73 -13.73
CA ASP A 92 0.21 8.03 -12.76
C ASP A 92 0.19 6.51 -12.99
N ALA A 93 -1.01 5.93 -13.04
CA ALA A 93 -1.23 4.51 -13.33
C ALA A 93 -0.63 4.09 -14.68
N ALA A 94 -0.82 4.89 -15.74
CA ALA A 94 -0.30 4.60 -17.07
C ALA A 94 1.22 4.77 -17.17
N SER A 95 1.79 5.69 -16.38
CA SER A 95 3.23 5.99 -16.36
C SER A 95 4.01 5.03 -15.46
N TYR A 96 3.36 4.45 -14.45
CA TYR A 96 3.91 3.38 -13.62
C TYR A 96 3.94 2.06 -14.40
N ARG A 97 4.95 1.91 -15.26
CA ARG A 97 5.20 0.70 -16.04
C ARG A 97 6.68 0.39 -16.04
N LYS A 98 7.01 -0.89 -15.94
CA LYS A 98 8.36 -1.36 -16.21
C LYS A 98 8.61 -1.29 -17.72
N VAL A 99 9.33 -0.26 -18.16
CA VAL A 99 9.66 -0.02 -19.58
C VAL A 99 11.09 -0.41 -19.91
N SER A 100 12.00 -0.36 -18.93
CA SER A 100 13.34 -0.93 -19.00
C SER A 100 13.87 -1.24 -17.60
N ASP A 101 15.12 -1.71 -17.51
CA ASP A 101 15.86 -1.85 -16.24
C ASP A 101 16.69 -0.59 -15.92
N ASN A 102 16.44 0.53 -16.59
CA ASN A 102 17.13 1.79 -16.34
C ASN A 102 16.70 2.38 -14.98
N PRO A 103 17.64 2.69 -14.07
CA PRO A 103 17.32 3.24 -12.74
C PRO A 103 16.63 4.62 -12.78
N THR A 104 16.71 5.32 -13.92
CA THR A 104 16.00 6.61 -14.12
C THR A 104 14.54 6.45 -14.51
N ASP A 105 14.09 5.21 -14.79
CA ASP A 105 12.69 4.93 -15.09
C ASP A 105 11.81 5.17 -13.87
N ILE A 106 10.60 5.67 -14.12
CA ILE A 106 9.59 5.98 -13.09
C ILE A 106 9.36 4.79 -12.15
N TYR A 107 9.29 3.58 -12.71
CA TYR A 107 9.14 2.35 -11.94
C TYR A 107 10.26 2.15 -10.92
N GLN A 108 11.51 2.29 -11.34
CA GLN A 108 12.68 2.10 -10.47
C GLN A 108 12.81 3.23 -9.45
N ARG A 109 12.50 4.48 -9.83
CA ARG A 109 12.50 5.62 -8.89
C ARG A 109 11.46 5.45 -7.78
N ILE A 110 10.25 4.99 -8.11
CA ILE A 110 9.20 4.71 -7.11
C ILE A 110 9.63 3.53 -6.21
N HIS A 111 10.23 2.49 -6.78
CA HIS A 111 10.76 1.36 -6.00
C HIS A 111 11.90 1.80 -5.06
N GLY A 112 12.74 2.75 -5.46
CA GLY A 112 13.73 3.38 -4.58
C GLY A 112 13.10 4.09 -3.38
N ARG A 113 11.95 4.78 -3.56
CA ARG A 113 11.20 5.38 -2.44
C ARG A 113 10.69 4.35 -1.45
N VAL A 114 10.23 3.20 -1.94
CA VAL A 114 9.80 2.07 -1.09
C VAL A 114 11.01 1.57 -0.28
N GLU A 115 12.15 1.40 -0.93
CA GLU A 115 13.39 0.97 -0.29
C GLU A 115 13.84 1.92 0.83
N ASP A 116 13.97 3.22 0.53
CA ASP A 116 14.39 4.24 1.49
C ASP A 116 13.46 4.25 2.71
N ALA A 117 12.14 4.20 2.49
CA ALA A 117 11.16 4.20 3.57
C ALA A 117 11.26 2.93 4.45
N LEU A 118 11.52 1.76 3.87
CA LEU A 118 11.69 0.51 4.61
C LEU A 118 12.98 0.48 5.42
N GLU A 119 14.09 1.01 4.89
CA GLU A 119 15.36 1.14 5.63
C GLU A 119 15.20 2.07 6.84
N ASN A 120 14.54 3.21 6.65
CA ASN A 120 14.24 4.14 7.73
C ASN A 120 13.31 3.50 8.78
N LEU A 121 12.26 2.80 8.35
CA LEU A 121 11.34 2.12 9.24
C LEU A 121 12.04 0.99 10.04
N GLU A 122 12.93 0.24 9.40
CA GLU A 122 13.74 -0.79 10.06
C GLU A 122 14.62 -0.21 11.16
N THR A 123 15.23 0.96 10.93
CA THR A 123 16.10 1.62 11.91
C THR A 123 15.33 1.98 13.20
N VAL A 124 14.05 2.33 13.08
CA VAL A 124 13.20 2.71 14.22
C VAL A 124 12.52 1.49 14.86
N ALA A 125 12.04 0.56 14.05
CA ALA A 125 11.25 -0.59 14.50
C ALA A 125 12.11 -1.80 14.92
N GLY A 126 13.29 -1.97 14.30
CA GLY A 126 14.13 -3.16 14.39
C GLY A 126 13.81 -4.21 13.32
N GLY A 127 14.86 -4.84 12.75
CA GLY A 127 14.74 -5.77 11.63
C GLY A 127 14.05 -7.12 11.91
N THR A 128 13.73 -7.40 13.17
CA THR A 128 12.96 -8.58 13.59
C THR A 128 11.50 -8.25 13.87
N THR A 129 11.07 -7.01 13.68
CA THR A 129 9.71 -6.57 13.99
C THR A 129 8.73 -7.02 12.90
N PRO A 130 7.53 -7.53 13.28
CA PRO A 130 6.46 -7.79 12.33
C PRO A 130 6.09 -6.54 11.52
N LEU A 131 6.04 -6.68 10.20
CA LEU A 131 5.72 -5.59 9.28
C LEU A 131 4.29 -5.72 8.75
N LEU A 132 3.51 -4.64 8.84
CA LEU A 132 2.23 -4.46 8.17
C LEU A 132 2.39 -3.45 7.04
N ILE A 133 1.76 -3.72 5.91
CA ILE A 133 1.70 -2.80 4.78
C ILE A 133 0.25 -2.35 4.60
N PHE A 134 -0.01 -1.04 4.71
CA PHE A 134 -1.32 -0.43 4.43
C PHE A 134 -1.22 0.33 3.11
N ALA A 135 -1.90 -0.16 2.09
CA ALA A 135 -1.73 0.34 0.73
C ALA A 135 -3.06 0.76 0.11
N HIS A 136 -3.15 2.05 -0.18
CA HIS A 136 -4.33 2.65 -0.78
C HIS A 136 -4.17 2.79 -2.30
N SER A 137 -5.23 2.48 -3.06
CA SER A 137 -5.28 2.80 -4.50
C SER A 137 -4.10 2.19 -5.27
N LEU A 138 -3.47 2.95 -6.17
CA LEU A 138 -2.25 2.55 -6.90
C LEU A 138 -1.11 2.09 -5.98
N GLY A 139 -1.06 2.56 -4.73
CA GLY A 139 -0.09 2.09 -3.73
C GLY A 139 -0.13 0.58 -3.53
N GLY A 140 -1.32 -0.04 -3.63
CA GLY A 140 -1.46 -1.50 -3.58
C GLY A 140 -0.77 -2.19 -4.75
N HIS A 141 -0.92 -1.64 -5.96
CA HIS A 141 -0.24 -2.16 -7.14
C HIS A 141 1.28 -1.93 -7.09
N ILE A 142 1.72 -0.77 -6.59
CA ILE A 142 3.15 -0.48 -6.38
C ILE A 142 3.76 -1.52 -5.44
N MET A 143 3.17 -1.73 -4.26
CA MET A 143 3.70 -2.68 -3.28
C MET A 143 3.61 -4.13 -3.76
N SER A 144 2.53 -4.51 -4.44
CA SER A 144 2.41 -5.86 -5.02
C SER A 144 3.54 -6.12 -6.02
N ASN A 145 3.85 -5.17 -6.90
CA ASN A 145 4.93 -5.32 -7.87
C ASN A 145 6.31 -5.29 -7.20
N TYR A 146 6.54 -4.41 -6.23
CA TYR A 146 7.79 -4.35 -5.47
C TYR A 146 8.07 -5.67 -4.72
N ILE A 147 7.06 -6.20 -4.03
CA ILE A 147 7.17 -7.49 -3.33
C ILE A 147 7.38 -8.63 -4.33
N TYR A 148 6.69 -8.62 -5.48
CA TYR A 148 6.89 -9.62 -6.53
C TYR A 148 8.33 -9.63 -7.06
N ASP A 149 8.87 -8.45 -7.38
CA ASP A 149 10.24 -8.29 -7.88
C ASP A 149 11.27 -8.71 -6.82
N MET A 150 11.02 -8.35 -5.55
CA MET A 150 11.82 -8.79 -4.41
C MET A 150 11.83 -10.33 -4.28
N GLN A 151 10.66 -10.96 -4.32
CA GLN A 151 10.53 -12.43 -4.25
C GLN A 151 11.26 -13.13 -5.41
N LYS A 152 11.15 -12.57 -6.61
CA LYS A 152 11.83 -13.08 -7.81
C LYS A 152 13.34 -12.93 -7.67
N ALA A 153 13.83 -11.78 -7.20
CA ALA A 153 15.26 -11.53 -6.99
C ALA A 153 15.85 -12.48 -5.95
N VAL A 154 15.13 -12.74 -4.84
CA VAL A 154 15.52 -13.72 -3.82
C VAL A 154 15.64 -15.11 -4.42
N ALA A 155 14.62 -15.54 -5.16
CA ALA A 155 14.61 -16.86 -5.79
C ALA A 155 15.75 -17.05 -6.81
N LEU A 156 16.18 -15.98 -7.47
CA LEU A 156 17.30 -15.98 -8.41
C LEU A 156 18.67 -15.76 -7.75
N GLY A 157 18.73 -15.50 -6.44
CA GLY A 157 19.98 -15.22 -5.74
C GLY A 157 20.66 -13.92 -6.22
N ALA A 158 19.89 -12.92 -6.64
CA ALA A 158 20.46 -11.68 -7.20
C ALA A 158 21.32 -10.95 -6.15
N PRO A 159 22.54 -10.48 -6.48
CA PRO A 159 23.46 -9.91 -5.48
C PRO A 159 22.88 -8.72 -4.68
N TRP A 160 22.12 -7.84 -5.33
CA TRP A 160 21.54 -6.65 -4.71
C TRP A 160 20.48 -6.95 -3.65
N VAL A 161 19.83 -8.12 -3.70
CA VAL A 161 18.84 -8.53 -2.69
C VAL A 161 19.48 -9.25 -1.51
N GLN A 162 20.66 -9.85 -1.73
CA GLN A 162 21.41 -10.54 -0.66
C GLN A 162 21.97 -9.55 0.38
N SER A 163 22.26 -8.31 -0.03
CA SER A 163 22.70 -7.25 0.90
C SER A 163 21.58 -6.66 1.74
N ARG A 164 20.31 -7.02 1.50
CA ARG A 164 19.15 -6.51 2.24
C ARG A 164 18.94 -7.28 3.54
N SER A 165 18.24 -6.68 4.51
CA SER A 165 17.80 -7.38 5.72
C SER A 165 16.59 -8.28 5.44
N GLY A 166 16.25 -9.17 6.38
CA GLY A 166 15.02 -9.95 6.29
C GLY A 166 13.76 -9.07 6.32
N PHE A 167 13.82 -7.94 7.04
CA PHE A 167 12.76 -6.94 7.08
C PHE A 167 12.53 -6.30 5.70
N GLN A 168 13.61 -5.82 5.06
CA GLN A 168 13.57 -5.21 3.72
C GLN A 168 13.17 -6.22 2.62
N ARG A 169 13.40 -7.52 2.84
CA ARG A 169 12.94 -8.60 1.95
C ARG A 169 11.51 -9.08 2.24
N PHE A 170 10.77 -8.42 3.14
CA PHE A 170 9.42 -8.81 3.58
C PHE A 170 9.34 -10.20 4.23
N GLU A 171 10.46 -10.71 4.76
CA GLU A 171 10.50 -11.99 5.48
C GLU A 171 9.83 -11.88 6.86
N THR A 172 9.67 -10.66 7.38
CA THR A 172 8.95 -10.35 8.64
C THR A 172 7.54 -9.81 8.43
N MET A 173 7.08 -9.71 7.18
CA MET A 173 5.77 -9.13 6.85
C MET A 173 4.61 -10.02 7.32
N ALA A 174 3.82 -9.49 8.24
CA ALA A 174 2.70 -10.16 8.90
C ALA A 174 1.37 -10.00 8.17
N GLY A 175 1.17 -8.88 7.46
CA GLY A 175 -0.10 -8.60 6.82
C GLY A 175 -0.03 -7.52 5.75
N PHE A 176 -0.93 -7.64 4.77
CA PHE A 176 -1.13 -6.70 3.69
C PHE A 176 -2.58 -6.22 3.70
N LEU A 177 -2.80 -4.95 4.00
CA LEU A 177 -4.11 -4.32 3.96
C LEU A 177 -4.17 -3.41 2.73
N THR A 178 -4.90 -3.84 1.70
CA THR A 178 -5.19 -3.02 0.53
C THR A 178 -6.59 -2.41 0.65
N PHE A 179 -6.74 -1.16 0.22
CA PHE A 179 -8.04 -0.48 0.24
C PHE A 179 -8.18 0.48 -0.93
N GLY A 180 -9.41 0.63 -1.43
CA GLY A 180 -9.68 1.32 -2.70
C GLY A 180 -8.77 0.85 -3.83
N CYS A 181 -8.37 -0.43 -3.81
CA CYS A 181 -7.23 -0.89 -4.58
C CYS A 181 -7.60 -1.20 -6.03
N ASN A 182 -6.76 -0.78 -6.97
CA ASN A 182 -6.99 -0.90 -8.41
C ASN A 182 -6.09 -1.95 -9.09
N ILE A 183 -5.43 -2.84 -8.33
CA ILE A 183 -4.59 -3.94 -8.88
C ILE A 183 -5.23 -4.62 -10.11
N PRO A 184 -6.52 -5.03 -10.09
CA PRO A 184 -7.14 -5.73 -11.22
C PRO A 184 -7.07 -4.96 -12.53
N VAL A 185 -7.13 -3.62 -12.52
CA VAL A 185 -7.05 -2.78 -13.73
C VAL A 185 -5.77 -3.06 -14.52
N PHE A 186 -4.65 -3.29 -13.83
CA PHE A 186 -3.36 -3.55 -14.46
C PHE A 186 -3.19 -5.00 -14.90
N THR A 187 -3.99 -5.92 -14.35
CA THR A 187 -3.89 -7.34 -14.70
C THR A 187 -4.47 -7.65 -16.08
N PHE A 188 -5.33 -6.78 -16.62
CA PHE A 188 -5.91 -6.94 -17.96
C PHE A 188 -4.90 -6.89 -19.10
N ALA A 189 -3.65 -6.47 -18.84
CA ALA A 189 -2.55 -6.61 -19.77
C ALA A 189 -2.12 -8.08 -20.00
N TYR A 190 -2.63 -9.03 -19.20
CA TYR A 190 -2.26 -10.44 -19.23
C TYR A 190 -3.49 -11.35 -19.42
N PRO A 191 -3.32 -12.54 -20.01
CA PRO A 191 -4.35 -13.57 -19.95
C PRO A 191 -4.74 -13.88 -18.51
N ARG A 192 -6.05 -14.01 -18.25
CA ARG A 192 -6.60 -14.20 -16.88
C ARG A 192 -5.96 -15.37 -16.13
N ASP A 193 -5.67 -16.46 -16.83
CA ASP A 193 -5.05 -17.67 -16.30
C ASP A 193 -3.54 -17.53 -16.02
N GLN A 194 -2.92 -16.42 -16.44
CA GLN A 194 -1.52 -16.07 -16.19
C GLN A 194 -1.34 -15.00 -15.12
N VAL A 195 -2.43 -14.36 -14.67
CA VAL A 195 -2.41 -13.44 -13.54
C VAL A 195 -2.03 -14.21 -12.27
N ARG A 196 -1.02 -13.72 -11.53
CA ARG A 196 -0.52 -14.36 -10.30
C ARG A 196 -0.47 -13.34 -9.17
N PRO A 197 -1.06 -13.62 -8.00
CA PRO A 197 -0.79 -12.83 -6.80
C PRO A 197 0.66 -13.02 -6.34
N ILE A 198 1.17 -12.08 -5.53
CA ILE A 198 2.39 -12.30 -4.77
C ILE A 198 2.26 -13.53 -3.87
N LYS A 199 3.35 -14.25 -3.67
CA LYS A 199 3.36 -15.36 -2.70
C LYS A 199 3.27 -14.78 -1.29
N ARG A 200 2.76 -15.57 -0.35
CA ARG A 200 2.71 -15.21 1.07
C ARG A 200 4.10 -14.75 1.57
N PRO A 201 4.25 -13.47 1.99
CA PRO A 201 5.45 -12.97 2.65
C PRO A 201 5.59 -13.54 4.07
N GLY A 202 6.50 -13.00 4.89
CA GLY A 202 6.56 -13.37 6.30
C GLY A 202 7.16 -14.76 6.55
N THR A 203 8.15 -15.17 5.75
CA THR A 203 8.78 -16.50 5.84
C THR A 203 9.43 -16.78 7.20
N ARG A 204 9.83 -15.74 7.95
CA ARG A 204 10.35 -15.83 9.33
C ARG A 204 9.27 -15.83 10.42
N ILE A 205 8.01 -15.59 10.06
CA ILE A 205 6.90 -15.67 11.02
C ILE A 205 6.56 -17.14 11.26
N PRO A 206 6.62 -17.62 12.52
CA PRO A 206 6.22 -18.98 12.87
C PRO A 206 4.80 -19.31 12.39
N ALA A 207 4.59 -20.54 11.91
CA ALA A 207 3.35 -20.92 11.25
C ALA A 207 2.09 -20.77 12.15
N ASP A 208 2.25 -20.99 13.47
CA ASP A 208 1.22 -20.83 14.50
C ASP A 208 0.89 -19.36 14.83
N LYS A 209 1.75 -18.42 14.43
CA LYS A 209 1.60 -16.97 14.67
C LYS A 209 1.20 -16.18 13.42
N ARG A 210 1.12 -16.86 12.27
CA ARG A 210 0.77 -16.27 10.99
C ARG A 210 -0.68 -15.78 10.97
N LEU A 211 -0.91 -14.55 10.50
CA LEU A 211 -2.26 -14.03 10.32
C LEU A 211 -3.00 -14.79 9.22
N THR A 212 -4.28 -15.09 9.44
CA THR A 212 -5.17 -15.67 8.44
C THR A 212 -6.52 -14.94 8.53
N PRO A 213 -6.94 -14.21 7.49
CA PRO A 213 -6.18 -13.90 6.26
C PRO A 213 -4.93 -13.06 6.56
N TRP A 214 -3.91 -13.17 5.70
CA TRP A 214 -2.75 -12.28 5.74
C TRP A 214 -2.91 -11.10 4.78
N TRP A 215 -3.73 -11.25 3.74
CA TRP A 215 -4.11 -10.17 2.84
C TRP A 215 -5.58 -9.82 3.06
N GLU A 216 -5.86 -8.59 3.50
CA GLU A 216 -7.21 -8.03 3.51
C GLU A 216 -7.33 -6.96 2.43
N ASN A 217 -8.29 -7.11 1.51
CA ASN A 217 -8.63 -6.13 0.49
C ASN A 217 -10.01 -5.55 0.80
N LEU A 218 -10.07 -4.26 1.15
CA LEU A 218 -11.28 -3.58 1.58
C LEU A 218 -11.66 -2.47 0.58
N ASN A 219 -12.74 -2.69 -0.17
CA ASN A 219 -13.24 -1.70 -1.13
C ASN A 219 -14.58 -1.13 -0.65
N ASP A 220 -14.77 0.17 -0.79
CA ASP A 220 -16.05 0.83 -0.62
C ASP A 220 -16.97 0.51 -1.80
N LYS A 221 -18.28 0.39 -1.54
CA LYS A 221 -19.26 0.09 -2.59
C LYS A 221 -19.46 1.24 -3.58
N ASP A 222 -19.20 2.47 -3.15
CA ASP A 222 -19.33 3.69 -3.94
C ASP A 222 -17.96 4.18 -4.47
N ASP A 223 -16.87 3.44 -4.20
CA ASP A 223 -15.55 3.70 -4.77
C ASP A 223 -15.40 3.02 -6.14
N VAL A 224 -15.55 3.80 -7.19
CA VAL A 224 -15.45 3.35 -8.59
C VAL A 224 -14.05 2.89 -9.01
N LEU A 225 -13.02 3.17 -8.20
CA LEU A 225 -11.64 2.75 -8.47
C LEU A 225 -11.26 1.49 -7.69
N GLY A 226 -11.96 1.19 -6.60
CA GLY A 226 -11.79 -0.03 -5.81
C GLY A 226 -12.30 -1.25 -6.57
N MET A 227 -11.40 -2.15 -6.94
CA MET A 227 -11.74 -3.35 -7.70
C MET A 227 -11.49 -4.61 -6.84
N PRO A 228 -12.41 -5.59 -6.82
CA PRO A 228 -12.19 -6.85 -6.11
C PRO A 228 -11.07 -7.65 -6.76
N LEU A 229 -10.23 -8.28 -5.95
CA LEU A 229 -9.10 -9.10 -6.40
C LEU A 229 -9.53 -10.47 -6.89
N GLY A 230 -10.53 -11.10 -6.26
CA GLY A 230 -10.97 -12.46 -6.61
C GLY A 230 -11.26 -12.67 -8.09
N PRO A 231 -12.06 -11.80 -8.73
CA PRO A 231 -12.37 -11.90 -10.16
C PRO A 231 -11.17 -11.74 -11.11
N ALA A 232 -10.06 -11.14 -10.66
CA ALA A 232 -8.89 -10.84 -11.49
C ALA A 232 -8.22 -12.11 -12.05
N GLY A 233 -8.36 -13.27 -11.40
CA GLY A 233 -7.83 -14.53 -11.91
C GLY A 233 -8.06 -15.71 -10.98
N PRO A 234 -7.96 -16.95 -11.47
CA PRO A 234 -8.24 -18.14 -10.67
C PRO A 234 -7.29 -18.31 -9.48
N GLN A 235 -6.10 -17.71 -9.51
CA GLN A 235 -5.14 -17.76 -8.41
C GLN A 235 -5.49 -16.81 -7.26
N TYR A 236 -6.10 -15.65 -7.55
CA TYR A 236 -6.67 -14.80 -6.51
C TYR A 236 -7.89 -15.48 -5.86
N GLU A 237 -8.76 -16.08 -6.68
CA GLU A 237 -9.89 -16.88 -6.20
C GLU A 237 -9.44 -18.05 -5.31
N ALA A 238 -8.36 -18.74 -5.69
CA ALA A 238 -7.76 -19.80 -4.87
C ALA A 238 -7.28 -19.30 -3.51
N MET A 239 -6.70 -18.09 -3.43
CA MET A 239 -6.32 -17.50 -2.13
C MET A 239 -7.52 -17.19 -1.24
N ILE A 240 -8.63 -16.73 -1.83
CA ILE A 240 -9.88 -16.51 -1.10
C ILE A 240 -10.41 -17.84 -0.55
N ASN A 241 -10.45 -18.87 -1.39
CA ASN A 241 -10.91 -20.21 -0.98
C ASN A 241 -10.01 -20.83 0.10
N ALA A 242 -8.72 -20.53 0.09
CA ALA A 242 -7.76 -20.96 1.11
C ALA A 242 -7.81 -20.11 2.41
N GLY A 243 -8.61 -19.04 2.44
CA GLY A 243 -8.67 -18.12 3.57
C GLY A 243 -7.44 -17.22 3.73
N GLU A 244 -6.56 -17.18 2.73
CA GLU A 244 -5.35 -16.35 2.74
C GLU A 244 -5.61 -14.88 2.37
N LEU A 245 -6.59 -14.67 1.48
CA LEU A 245 -7.07 -13.37 1.05
C LEU A 245 -8.53 -13.20 1.46
N ARG A 246 -8.83 -12.09 2.14
CA ARG A 246 -10.20 -11.63 2.34
C ARG A 246 -10.46 -10.46 1.41
N ASP A 247 -11.38 -10.63 0.48
CA ASP A 247 -11.83 -9.61 -0.44
C ASP A 247 -13.23 -9.15 -0.03
N ALA A 248 -13.36 -7.94 0.53
CA ALA A 248 -14.57 -7.50 1.22
C ALA A 248 -15.01 -6.09 0.82
N TRP A 249 -16.33 -5.94 0.69
CA TRP A 249 -16.98 -4.66 0.54
C TRP A 249 -17.26 -4.01 1.91
N ILE A 250 -16.88 -2.75 2.05
CA ILE A 250 -17.19 -1.90 3.22
C ILE A 250 -18.01 -0.68 2.78
N ASN A 251 -18.49 0.09 3.74
CA ASN A 251 -19.12 1.40 3.49
C ASN A 251 -18.32 2.45 4.27
N VAL A 252 -17.58 3.32 3.61
CA VAL A 252 -16.82 4.43 4.17
C VAL A 252 -17.36 5.80 3.75
N GLY A 253 -18.33 5.84 2.82
CA GLY A 253 -18.99 7.08 2.40
C GLY A 253 -20.39 7.36 2.95
N ASN A 254 -20.84 8.59 2.72
CA ASN A 254 -22.21 9.05 2.99
C ASN A 254 -23.03 9.00 1.69
N LEU A 255 -24.36 8.87 1.78
CA LEU A 255 -25.30 8.84 0.63
C LEU A 255 -25.15 10.02 -0.37
N PHE A 256 -24.43 11.08 -0.01
CA PHE A 256 -24.20 12.27 -0.81
C PHE A 256 -22.82 12.32 -1.50
N THR A 257 -21.92 11.36 -1.24
CA THR A 257 -20.54 11.34 -1.79
C THR A 257 -20.33 10.26 -2.87
N SER A 258 -21.41 9.54 -3.23
CA SER A 258 -21.46 8.38 -4.13
C SER A 258 -21.22 8.67 -5.63
N TRP A 259 -20.65 9.83 -5.98
CA TRP A 259 -20.35 10.20 -7.38
C TRP A 259 -19.11 11.11 -7.54
N ASN A 260 -18.25 11.24 -6.51
CA ASN A 260 -17.09 12.14 -6.54
C ASN A 260 -15.81 11.42 -6.03
N PRO A 261 -14.62 11.71 -6.60
CA PRO A 261 -13.28 11.49 -6.00
C PRO A 261 -13.13 11.57 -4.47
N ALA A 262 -14.05 12.23 -3.76
CA ALA A 262 -14.12 12.30 -2.31
C ALA A 262 -14.28 10.92 -1.62
N SER A 263 -15.15 10.01 -2.11
CA SER A 263 -15.38 8.70 -1.47
C SER A 263 -14.12 7.84 -1.41
N HIS A 264 -13.28 7.96 -2.43
CA HIS A 264 -11.99 7.28 -2.50
C HIS A 264 -10.99 7.80 -1.44
N ASN A 265 -11.17 9.00 -0.89
CA ASN A 265 -10.35 9.51 0.22
C ASN A 265 -11.03 9.32 1.59
N GLU A 266 -12.28 8.86 1.64
CA GLU A 266 -13.06 8.71 2.89
C GLU A 266 -12.63 7.50 3.73
N TYR A 267 -11.76 6.62 3.23
CA TYR A 267 -11.26 5.49 4.02
C TYR A 267 -10.46 5.92 5.25
N TRP A 268 -9.68 7.01 5.15
CA TRP A 268 -8.59 7.29 6.07
C TRP A 268 -9.04 7.41 7.53
N ASP A 269 -10.16 8.06 7.82
CA ASP A 269 -10.64 8.22 9.20
C ASP A 269 -11.97 7.49 9.48
N HIS A 270 -12.45 6.69 8.54
CA HIS A 270 -13.75 6.05 8.68
C HIS A 270 -13.71 4.76 9.52
N ARG A 271 -14.68 4.61 10.43
CA ARG A 271 -14.75 3.48 11.39
C ARG A 271 -14.82 2.11 10.76
N ASN A 272 -15.41 2.01 9.57
CA ASN A 272 -15.50 0.72 8.86
C ASN A 272 -14.17 0.31 8.22
N PHE A 273 -13.17 1.20 8.23
CA PHE A 273 -11.81 0.91 7.80
C PHE A 273 -10.82 0.84 8.98
N TYR A 274 -10.75 1.87 9.83
CA TYR A 274 -9.75 1.89 10.90
C TYR A 274 -9.98 0.79 11.96
N ARG A 275 -11.21 0.28 12.13
CA ARG A 275 -11.47 -0.83 13.07
C ARG A 275 -10.88 -2.15 12.57
N PRO A 276 -11.15 -2.62 11.33
CA PRO A 276 -10.42 -3.74 10.75
C PRO A 276 -8.89 -3.57 10.79
N ALA A 277 -8.39 -2.36 10.47
CA ALA A 277 -6.95 -2.08 10.55
C ALA A 277 -6.40 -2.25 11.97
N ALA A 278 -7.09 -1.74 12.99
CA ALA A 278 -6.73 -1.93 14.39
C ALA A 278 -6.71 -3.41 14.81
N GLU A 279 -7.66 -4.21 14.34
CA GLU A 279 -7.66 -5.66 14.59
C GLU A 279 -6.46 -6.36 13.95
N MET A 280 -6.05 -5.96 12.74
CA MET A 280 -4.83 -6.48 12.12
C MET A 280 -3.58 -6.09 12.93
N ILE A 281 -3.52 -4.86 13.44
CA ILE A 281 -2.43 -4.38 14.30
C ILE A 281 -2.37 -5.18 15.60
N ARG A 282 -3.51 -5.39 16.28
CA ARG A 282 -3.59 -6.21 17.50
C ARG A 282 -3.06 -7.63 17.27
N LYS A 283 -3.48 -8.27 16.19
CA LYS A 283 -2.98 -9.61 15.83
C LYS A 283 -1.47 -9.61 15.57
N ALA A 284 -0.95 -8.58 14.89
CA ALA A 284 0.48 -8.46 14.63
C ALA A 284 1.30 -8.23 15.92
N LEU A 285 0.78 -7.47 16.88
CA LEU A 285 1.41 -7.28 18.20
C LEU A 285 1.54 -8.59 19.00
N LEU A 286 0.71 -9.60 18.73
CA LEU A 286 0.81 -10.92 19.38
C LEU A 286 1.93 -11.79 18.78
N ILE A 287 2.48 -11.45 17.61
CA ILE A 287 3.53 -12.25 16.96
C ILE A 287 4.82 -12.22 17.79
N GLY A 288 5.22 -11.04 18.27
CA GLY A 288 6.56 -10.86 18.85
C GLY A 288 7.63 -10.59 17.78
N PRO A 289 8.87 -10.33 18.20
CA PRO A 289 10.03 -10.38 17.31
C PRO A 289 10.12 -11.74 16.60
N VAL A 290 10.54 -11.72 15.33
CA VAL A 290 10.68 -12.91 14.47
C VAL A 290 12.14 -13.16 14.12
N SER A 291 12.50 -14.42 13.90
CA SER A 291 13.87 -14.89 13.64
C SER A 291 14.05 -15.35 12.20
#